data_AF-A0A836QKU3-F1
#
_entry.id   AF-A0A836QKU3-F1
#
_cell.length_a   1.000
_cell.length_b   1.000
_cell.length_c   1.000
_cell.angle_alpha   90.00
_cell.angle_beta   90.00
_cell.angle_gamma   90.00
#
_symmetry.space_group_name_H-M   'P 1'
#
loop_
_entity.id
_entity.type
_entity.pdbx_description
1 polymer ?
#
loop_
_entity_poly.entity_id
_entity_poly.type
_entity_poly.pdbx_seq_one_letter_code
_entity_poly.pdbx_strand_id
1 'polypeptide(L)'
;MSAAVPGPSFIVNCEQGPIGVAAHQRLAPGRHYIAGVYNGRRIKLFIDGKAVSQQTGSGRLRRTKIPVSIGQLAGGTALFRGIIDEITISDTARADDWLLNAYGERSTT
;
A
#
# COMPACT_ATOMS: atom_id res chain seq x y z
N MET A 1 -17.37 -8.33 -20.45
CA MET A 1 -16.48 -7.16 -20.57
C MET A 1 -15.54 -7.18 -19.37
N SER A 2 -14.26 -7.50 -19.56
CA SER A 2 -13.30 -7.65 -18.45
C SER A 2 -12.62 -6.29 -18.20
N ALA A 3 -13.14 -5.52 -17.24
CA ALA A 3 -12.60 -4.22 -16.85
C ALA A 3 -11.47 -4.37 -15.80
N ALA A 4 -10.52 -5.27 -16.06
CA ALA A 4 -9.40 -5.48 -15.16
C ALA A 4 -8.27 -4.51 -15.51
N VAL A 5 -8.24 -3.36 -14.84
CA VAL A 5 -6.95 -2.75 -14.46
C VAL A 5 -6.86 -2.68 -12.94
N PRO A 6 -6.81 -3.81 -12.21
CA PRO A 6 -6.50 -3.78 -10.79
C PRO A 6 -4.99 -3.71 -10.70
N GLY A 7 -4.45 -2.50 -10.68
CA GLY A 7 -3.10 -2.25 -10.19
C GLY A 7 -3.01 -2.49 -8.68
N PRO A 8 -1.84 -2.22 -8.08
CA PRO A 8 -1.70 -2.23 -6.63
C PRO A 8 -2.78 -1.39 -5.96
N SER A 9 -3.33 -1.89 -4.86
CA SER A 9 -4.29 -1.19 -4.03
C SER A 9 -3.81 -1.15 -2.58
N PHE A 10 -4.17 -0.06 -1.90
CA PHE A 10 -3.95 0.11 -0.48
C PHE A 10 -5.30 0.35 0.18
N ILE A 11 -5.68 -0.56 1.08
CA ILE A 11 -6.99 -0.58 1.74
C ILE A 11 -6.76 -0.62 3.25
N VAL A 12 -7.45 0.23 3.98
CA VAL A 12 -7.46 0.26 5.44
C VAL A 12 -8.88 0.05 5.95
N ASN A 13 -9.04 -0.79 6.97
CA ASN A 13 -10.32 -1.05 7.59
C ASN A 13 -10.57 -0.03 8.70
N CYS A 14 -11.54 0.87 8.50
CA CYS A 14 -12.00 1.80 9.52
C CYS A 14 -13.29 1.31 10.19
N GLU A 15 -13.63 1.88 11.34
CA GLU A 15 -14.87 1.52 12.06
C GLU A 15 -16.12 1.72 11.20
N GLN A 16 -16.11 2.77 10.38
CA GLN A 16 -17.19 3.21 9.49
C GLN A 16 -17.21 2.45 8.14
N GLY A 17 -16.23 1.59 7.88
CA GLY A 17 -16.07 0.85 6.63
C GLY A 17 -14.63 0.86 6.10
N PRO A 18 -14.32 0.03 5.10
CA PRO A 18 -13.03 0.07 4.43
C PRO A 18 -12.88 1.35 3.61
N ILE A 19 -11.68 1.91 3.63
CA ILE A 19 -11.26 3.05 2.80
C ILE A 19 -10.07 2.57 1.98
N GLY A 20 -10.06 2.82 0.68
CA GLY A 20 -9.01 2.31 -0.19
C GLY A 20 -8.74 3.20 -1.39
N VAL A 21 -7.53 3.07 -1.91
CA VAL A 21 -7.10 3.66 -3.19
C VAL A 21 -6.45 2.58 -4.03
N ALA A 22 -6.63 2.66 -5.34
CA ALA A 22 -5.95 1.80 -6.30
C ALA A 22 -5.17 2.65 -7.29
N ALA A 23 -4.07 2.08 -7.79
CA ALA A 23 -3.24 2.75 -8.78
C ALA A 23 -3.92 2.87 -10.15
N HIS A 24 -4.91 2.01 -10.43
CA HIS A 24 -5.60 1.92 -11.73
C HIS A 24 -4.65 1.82 -12.94
N GLN A 25 -3.43 1.34 -12.71
CA GLN A 25 -2.39 1.18 -13.72
C GLN A 25 -1.65 -0.14 -13.50
N ARG A 26 -1.16 -0.72 -14.60
CA ARG A 26 -0.29 -1.88 -14.55
C ARG A 26 1.14 -1.44 -14.22
N LEU A 27 1.80 -2.16 -13.33
CA LEU A 27 3.24 -2.00 -13.09
C LEU A 27 4.06 -2.57 -14.25
N ALA A 28 5.19 -1.94 -14.55
CA ALA A 28 6.18 -2.51 -15.44
C ALA A 28 6.79 -3.80 -14.83
N PRO A 29 7.46 -4.65 -15.62
CA PRO A 29 8.29 -5.70 -15.05
C PRO A 29 9.46 -5.10 -14.26
N GLY A 30 9.73 -5.62 -13.06
CA GLY A 30 10.88 -5.19 -12.25
C GLY A 30 10.57 -5.05 -10.76
N ARG A 31 11.56 -4.55 -10.01
CA ARG A 31 11.36 -4.14 -8.61
C ARG A 31 10.63 -2.80 -8.60
N HIS A 32 9.63 -2.70 -7.72
CA HIS A 32 8.89 -1.46 -7.50
C HIS A 32 8.85 -1.18 -6.01
N TYR A 33 9.01 0.09 -5.66
CA TYR A 33 8.78 0.56 -4.30
C TYR A 33 7.31 0.96 -4.16
N ILE A 34 6.59 0.31 -3.25
CA ILE A 34 5.17 0.57 -3.02
C ILE A 34 4.98 0.99 -1.57
N ALA A 35 4.32 2.12 -1.35
CA ALA A 35 4.00 2.61 -0.01
C ALA A 35 2.55 3.10 0.08
N GLY A 36 1.88 2.71 1.16
CA GLY A 36 0.55 3.20 1.52
C GLY A 36 0.65 4.09 2.76
N VAL A 37 0.00 5.25 2.75
CA VAL A 37 -0.07 6.14 3.92
C VAL A 37 -1.52 6.44 4.26
N TYR A 38 -1.86 6.26 5.53
CA TYR A 38 -3.13 6.68 6.09
C TYR A 38 -2.90 7.53 7.33
N ASN A 39 -3.45 8.74 7.36
CA ASN A 39 -3.26 9.70 8.46
C ASN A 39 -4.53 9.97 9.29
N GLY A 40 -5.55 9.13 9.16
CA GLY A 40 -6.85 9.32 9.82
C GLY A 40 -7.80 10.29 9.11
N ARG A 41 -7.36 10.98 8.05
CA ARG A 41 -8.18 11.89 7.23
C ARG A 41 -8.05 11.64 5.72
N ARG A 42 -6.93 11.08 5.28
CA ARG A 42 -6.60 10.84 3.88
C ARG A 42 -5.81 9.54 3.77
N ILE A 43 -6.08 8.82 2.68
CA ILE A 43 -5.30 7.66 2.24
C ILE A 43 -4.56 8.03 0.96
N LYS A 44 -3.29 7.60 0.84
CA LYS A 44 -2.45 7.79 -0.34
C LYS A 44 -1.73 6.49 -0.69
N LEU A 45 -1.51 6.26 -1.98
CA LEU A 45 -0.70 5.20 -2.53
C LEU A 45 0.45 5.81 -3.34
N PHE A 46 1.65 5.34 -3.07
CA PHE A 46 2.87 5.73 -3.76
C PHE A 46 3.47 4.53 -4.50
N ILE A 47 3.96 4.78 -5.71
CA ILE A 47 4.74 3.83 -6.52
C ILE A 47 5.99 4.56 -6.98
N ASP A 48 7.15 3.96 -6.72
CA ASP A 48 8.48 4.49 -7.09
C ASP A 48 8.67 5.95 -6.65
N GLY A 49 8.27 6.22 -5.40
CA GLY A 49 8.36 7.54 -4.76
C GLY A 49 7.29 8.56 -5.17
N LYS A 50 6.42 8.24 -6.14
CA LYS A 50 5.38 9.17 -6.63
C LYS A 50 3.99 8.80 -6.11
N ALA A 51 3.23 9.79 -5.64
CA ALA A 51 1.83 9.58 -5.27
C ALA A 51 1.00 9.29 -6.53
N VAL A 52 0.49 8.06 -6.67
CA VAL A 52 -0.28 7.62 -7.84
C VAL A 52 -1.79 7.69 -7.62
N SER A 53 -2.24 7.66 -6.36
CA SER A 53 -3.66 7.73 -6.02
C SER A 53 -3.86 8.24 -4.61
N GLN A 54 -4.93 9.00 -4.39
CA GLN A 54 -5.28 9.53 -3.08
C GLN A 54 -6.78 9.76 -2.96
N GLN A 55 -7.29 9.63 -1.73
CA GLN A 55 -8.69 9.91 -1.43
C GLN A 55 -8.83 10.45 0.00
N THR A 56 -9.75 11.40 0.18
CA THR A 56 -10.19 11.83 1.52
C THR A 56 -11.04 10.72 2.15
N GLY A 57 -10.70 10.35 3.36
CA GLY A 57 -11.40 9.31 4.10
C GLY A 57 -10.99 9.37 5.56
N SER A 58 -11.93 9.67 6.43
CA SER A 58 -11.71 9.72 7.87
C SER A 58 -12.24 8.47 8.56
N GLY A 59 -11.59 8.06 9.63
CA GLY A 59 -12.02 6.91 10.40
C GLY A 59 -10.95 6.42 11.35
N ARG A 60 -11.37 5.83 12.46
CA ARG A 60 -10.46 5.12 13.34
C ARG A 60 -10.18 3.74 12.76
N LEU A 61 -8.91 3.36 12.68
CA LEU A 61 -8.52 2.01 12.24
C LEU A 61 -9.10 0.96 13.19
N ARG A 62 -9.72 -0.08 12.62
CA ARG A 62 -10.20 -1.23 13.39
C ARG A 62 -9.01 -2.02 13.91
N ARG A 63 -9.01 -2.29 15.22
CA ARG A 63 -8.04 -3.18 15.83
C ARG A 63 -8.39 -4.63 15.51
N THR A 64 -7.38 -5.43 15.23
CA THR A 64 -7.52 -6.86 14.96
C THR A 64 -6.45 -7.64 15.71
N LYS A 65 -6.75 -8.90 16.03
CA LYS A 65 -5.80 -9.89 16.56
C LYS A 65 -5.29 -10.85 15.47
N ILE A 66 -5.73 -10.65 14.22
CA ILE A 66 -5.29 -11.46 13.08
C ILE A 66 -3.79 -11.19 12.85
N PRO A 67 -2.94 -12.24 12.75
CA PRO A 67 -1.52 -12.08 12.47
C PRO A 67 -1.26 -11.38 11.13
N VAL A 68 -0.15 -10.66 11.05
CA VAL A 68 0.31 -10.06 9.79
C VAL A 68 0.68 -11.17 8.81
N SER A 69 0.13 -11.10 7.60
CA SER A 69 0.47 -12.00 6.49
C SER A 69 1.19 -11.22 5.40
N ILE A 70 2.29 -11.76 4.90
CA ILE A 70 3.13 -11.18 3.85
C ILE A 70 3.23 -12.22 2.72
N GLY A 71 3.08 -11.78 1.48
CA GLY A 71 3.16 -12.65 0.31
C GLY A 71 1.97 -13.59 0.11
N GLN A 72 0.92 -13.45 0.91
CA GLN A 72 -0.32 -14.22 0.81
C GLN A 72 -1.47 -13.54 1.54
N LEU A 73 -2.70 -13.95 1.24
CA LEU A 73 -3.85 -13.62 2.07
C LEU A 73 -3.87 -14.45 3.35
N ALA A 74 -4.54 -13.91 4.38
CA ALA A 74 -4.78 -14.63 5.62
C ALA A 74 -5.40 -16.00 5.34
N GLY A 75 -4.84 -17.06 5.94
CA GLY A 75 -5.25 -18.44 5.68
C GLY A 75 -4.50 -19.14 4.54
N GLY A 76 -3.48 -18.53 3.94
CA GLY A 76 -2.54 -19.23 3.07
C GLY A 76 -2.91 -19.25 1.58
N THR A 77 -3.84 -18.39 1.16
CA THR A 77 -4.33 -18.35 -0.23
C THR A 77 -3.77 -17.13 -0.98
N ALA A 78 -3.92 -17.10 -2.31
CA ALA A 78 -3.48 -16.00 -3.18
C ALA A 78 -2.00 -15.61 -2.97
N LEU A 79 -1.12 -16.60 -3.12
CA LEU A 79 0.33 -16.44 -3.00
C LEU A 79 0.87 -15.43 -4.04
N PHE A 80 1.70 -14.51 -3.56
CA PHE A 80 2.46 -13.61 -4.40
C PHE A 80 3.64 -14.35 -5.04
N ARG A 81 3.67 -14.37 -6.37
CA ARG A 81 4.74 -15.02 -7.16
C ARG A 81 5.80 -14.00 -7.53
N GLY A 82 6.65 -13.64 -6.58
CA GLY A 82 7.73 -12.68 -6.77
C GLY A 82 8.58 -12.54 -5.51
N ILE A 83 9.49 -11.57 -5.52
CA ILE A 83 10.34 -11.25 -4.38
C ILE A 83 9.70 -10.08 -3.62
N ILE A 84 9.57 -10.22 -2.31
CA ILE A 84 9.21 -9.13 -1.40
C ILE A 84 10.44 -8.88 -0.53
N ASP A 85 10.81 -7.62 -0.39
CA ASP A 85 11.98 -7.21 0.37
C ASP A 85 11.70 -5.92 1.15
N GLU A 86 12.47 -5.69 2.21
CA GLU A 86 12.51 -4.46 3.02
C GLU A 86 11.16 -3.95 3.56
N ILE A 87 10.40 -4.85 4.16
CA ILE A 87 9.05 -4.54 4.66
C ILE A 87 9.14 -3.65 5.90
N THR A 88 8.42 -2.52 5.86
CA THR A 88 8.28 -1.60 7.00
C THR A 88 6.80 -1.34 7.29
N ILE A 89 6.41 -1.45 8.57
CA ILE A 89 5.09 -1.05 9.06
C ILE A 89 5.31 -0.01 10.16
N SER A 90 4.61 1.13 10.07
CA SER A 90 4.78 2.27 10.96
C SER A 90 3.42 2.70 11.50
N ASP A 91 3.38 3.09 12.78
CA ASP A 91 2.21 3.71 13.42
C ASP A 91 2.08 5.21 13.07
N THR A 92 3.15 5.77 12.50
CA THR A 92 3.25 7.17 12.12
C THR A 92 3.07 7.31 10.62
N ALA A 93 2.13 8.18 10.21
CA ALA A 93 1.94 8.54 8.80
C ALA A 93 3.11 9.42 8.32
N ARG A 94 3.93 8.89 7.41
CA ARG A 94 5.09 9.60 6.86
C ARG A 94 4.66 10.60 5.78
N ALA A 95 5.38 11.73 5.69
CA ALA A 95 5.19 12.73 4.66
C ALA A 95 5.73 12.26 3.30
N ASP A 96 5.24 12.87 2.23
CA ASP A 96 5.59 12.54 0.85
C ASP A 96 7.11 12.64 0.61
N ASP A 97 7.78 13.68 1.10
CA ASP A 97 9.24 13.87 0.95
C ASP A 97 10.04 12.74 1.61
N TRP A 98 9.58 12.25 2.76
CA TRP A 98 10.23 11.16 3.46
C TRP A 98 10.15 9.86 2.63
N LEU A 99 9.01 9.62 1.97
CA LEU A 99 8.83 8.45 1.11
C LEU A 99 9.64 8.53 -0.18
N LEU A 100 9.83 9.73 -0.73
CA LEU A 100 10.70 9.93 -1.87
C LEU A 100 12.16 9.61 -1.51
N ASN A 101 12.63 10.10 -0.36
CA ASN A 101 13.98 9.79 0.12
C ASN A 101 14.15 8.29 0.41
N ALA A 102 13.17 7.70 1.09
CA ALA A 102 13.15 6.28 1.40
C ALA A 102 13.05 5.38 0.16
N TYR A 103 12.56 5.89 -0.97
CA TYR A 103 12.67 5.22 -2.27
C TYR A 103 14.08 5.34 -2.83
N GLY A 104 14.67 6.54 -2.80
CA GLY A 104 16.03 6.80 -3.28
C GLY A 104 17.06 5.86 -2.67
N GLU A 105 17.06 5.74 -1.34
CA GLU A 105 17.96 4.84 -0.60
C GLU A 105 17.83 3.37 -1.02
N ARG A 106 16.61 2.92 -1.35
CA ARG A 106 16.30 1.52 -1.67
C ARG A 106 16.43 1.18 -3.15
N SER A 107 16.45 2.19 -4.00
CA SER A 107 16.62 2.02 -5.45
C SER A 107 18.07 1.74 -5.86
N THR A 108 19.03 1.97 -4.96
CA THR A 108 20.48 1.86 -5.23
C THR A 108 21.09 0.53 -4.75
N THR A 109 20.28 -0.35 -4.14
CA THR A 109 20.69 -1.69 -3.65
C THR A 109 20.12 -2.80 -4.51
#